data_AF-A0A2N1TGM5-F1
#
_entry.id   AF-A0A2N1TGM5-F1
#
_cell.length_a   1.000
_cell.length_b   1.000
_cell.length_c   1.000
_cell.angle_alpha   90.00
_cell.angle_beta   90.00
_cell.angle_gamma   90.00
#
_symmetry.space_group_name_H-M   'P 1'
#
loop_
_entity.id
_entity.type
_entity.pdbx_description
1 polymer ?
#
loop_
_entity_poly.entity_id
_entity_poly.type
_entity_poly.pdbx_seq_one_letter_code
_entity_poly.pdbx_strand_id
1 'polypeptide(L)'
;MGKVICMMKKGMISALILLALVIAMACDVSAPSDSGTSTDDPGGSNTISYGEDDVLYVSVAGSDSYTGTQSKPFKTIQFAVNIAASHNFSEIHVSQGVYSVDGADRIGDHTSSGVCIKKDVSLYGGYSTSWSMRNPAVYTTTIRDATTVDSGSFSYPNRVIYLGPNITSSACIDGFTIRGGAGEYNSGIFMDGASATITNNVIYGGSSTGSENYGITTWEGSPVIENNDIHGGDGPVYTRGINTHYTSARIIGNHIHGGGGTTAAYGIDEYYSASLIMNNIIDEFSTDGVIYGITLTGSATYIVNNVIKTSGFDAMKTCGIANQTSQVDNITCYIYNNSIDGGDGDLGASGITLTEGHVYINNNIIFLTGGSAMNSFGICEEFSDSDPLSVDNNAVYNCATALYRDDDYIFYDAYMTSVAGGNFVNADGGPMIRPTGHGNLNVNPYVNVSTLACTSSTPLSVKQGGKNLSALFTTDINGNTRTVPWSIGAFESD
;
A
#
# COMPACT_ATOMS: atom_id res chain seq x y z
N MET A 1 -21.20 -7.87 17.91
CA MET A 1 -20.84 -6.68 18.73
C MET A 1 -19.77 -6.96 19.80
N GLY A 2 -19.90 -7.97 20.66
CA GLY A 2 -18.92 -8.20 21.74
C GLY A 2 -17.47 -8.54 21.32
N LYS A 3 -17.26 -9.19 20.18
CA LYS A 3 -15.91 -9.50 19.65
C LYS A 3 -15.21 -8.29 19.01
N VAL A 4 -15.97 -7.41 18.34
CA VAL A 4 -15.43 -6.21 17.65
C VAL A 4 -14.90 -5.19 18.68
N ILE A 5 -15.61 -5.01 19.80
CA ILE A 5 -15.17 -4.13 20.90
C ILE A 5 -13.88 -4.65 21.58
N CYS A 6 -13.65 -5.97 21.58
CA CYS A 6 -12.44 -6.55 22.17
C CYS A 6 -11.21 -6.44 21.25
N MET A 7 -11.41 -6.44 19.93
CA MET A 7 -10.34 -6.22 18.93
C MET A 7 -9.93 -4.74 18.82
N MET A 8 -10.89 -3.81 18.84
CA MET A 8 -10.60 -2.36 18.83
C MET A 8 -9.74 -1.92 20.03
N LYS A 9 -10.01 -2.44 21.24
CA LYS A 9 -9.19 -2.15 22.42
C LYS A 9 -7.77 -2.73 22.36
N LYS A 10 -7.53 -3.80 21.61
CA LYS A 10 -6.18 -4.37 21.47
C LYS A 10 -5.34 -3.61 20.42
N GLY A 11 -5.95 -3.21 19.29
CA GLY A 11 -5.26 -2.43 18.25
C GLY A 11 -4.75 -1.07 18.75
N MET A 12 -5.58 -0.30 19.45
CA MET A 12 -5.19 1.02 19.98
C MET A 12 -4.17 0.93 21.12
N ILE A 13 -4.21 -0.13 21.93
CA ILE A 13 -3.22 -0.33 23.01
C ILE A 13 -1.86 -0.77 22.43
N SER A 14 -1.82 -1.53 21.33
CA SER A 14 -0.56 -1.89 20.66
C SER A 14 0.13 -0.70 20.00
N ALA A 15 -0.62 0.24 19.40
CA ALA A 15 -0.04 1.44 18.79
C ALA A 15 0.53 2.43 19.83
N LEU A 16 -0.07 2.53 21.02
CA LEU A 16 0.45 3.38 22.10
C LEU A 16 1.59 2.74 22.90
N ILE A 17 1.73 1.41 22.88
CA ILE A 17 2.79 0.67 23.61
C ILE A 17 4.05 0.45 22.76
N LEU A 18 3.97 0.59 21.43
CA LEU A 18 5.14 0.43 20.55
C LEU A 18 6.20 1.55 20.67
N LEU A 19 5.91 2.64 21.39
CA LEU A 19 6.90 3.68 21.75
C LEU A 19 7.56 3.46 23.13
N ALA A 20 7.19 2.41 23.88
CA ALA A 20 7.58 2.31 25.30
C ALA A 20 8.18 0.98 25.79
N LEU A 21 8.37 -0.09 24.99
CA LEU A 21 8.90 -1.36 25.54
C LEU A 21 9.94 -2.08 24.66
N VAL A 22 11.18 -1.61 24.73
CA VAL A 22 12.37 -2.46 24.60
C VAL A 22 12.91 -2.64 26.02
N ILE A 23 12.62 -3.76 26.68
CA ILE A 23 13.40 -4.37 27.78
C ILE A 23 12.76 -5.71 28.20
N ALA A 24 13.62 -6.74 28.24
CA ALA A 24 13.55 -8.00 28.98
C ALA A 24 12.50 -9.07 28.59
N MET A 25 13.00 -10.17 28.04
CA MET A 25 12.88 -11.49 28.68
C MET A 25 13.91 -12.46 28.08
N ALA A 26 15.02 -12.67 28.81
CA ALA A 26 15.83 -13.86 28.69
C ALA A 26 15.16 -14.96 29.53
N CYS A 27 14.70 -16.03 28.89
CA CYS A 27 14.23 -17.22 29.58
C CYS A 27 15.32 -18.29 29.49
N ASP A 28 15.96 -18.50 30.64
CA ASP A 28 16.92 -19.54 30.95
C ASP A 28 16.18 -20.89 30.99
N VAL A 29 16.55 -21.82 30.10
CA VAL A 29 16.06 -23.20 30.13
C VAL A 29 17.24 -24.12 30.43
N SER A 30 17.28 -24.60 31.68
CA SER A 30 18.18 -25.64 32.14
C SER A 30 17.83 -26.98 31.50
N ALA A 31 18.79 -27.57 30.79
CA ALA A 31 18.69 -28.92 30.26
C ALA A 31 19.00 -29.97 31.35
N PRO A 32 18.26 -31.09 31.42
CA PRO A 32 18.68 -32.23 32.21
C PRO A 32 19.80 -32.98 31.49
N SER A 33 20.85 -33.30 32.24
CA SER A 33 21.92 -34.20 31.86
C SER A 33 21.39 -35.62 31.65
N ASP A 34 21.55 -36.17 30.45
CA ASP A 34 21.41 -37.62 30.22
C ASP A 34 22.76 -38.22 29.84
N SER A 35 23.10 -39.30 30.53
CA SER A 35 24.36 -40.02 30.49
C SER A 35 24.04 -41.46 30.12
N GLY A 36 24.37 -41.90 28.90
CA GLY A 36 24.06 -43.28 28.53
C GLY A 36 24.48 -43.73 27.14
N THR A 37 25.71 -44.24 27.06
CA THR A 37 26.13 -45.42 26.25
C THR A 37 25.84 -45.45 24.75
N SER A 38 26.86 -44.99 24.03
CA SER A 38 27.40 -45.54 22.77
C SER A 38 27.16 -47.03 22.54
N THR A 39 26.48 -47.34 21.44
CA THR A 39 26.63 -48.59 20.69
C THR A 39 26.94 -48.22 19.25
N ASP A 40 28.07 -48.71 18.75
CA ASP A 40 28.58 -48.49 17.40
C ASP A 40 27.56 -48.95 16.34
N ASP A 41 26.93 -48.00 15.64
CA ASP A 41 26.20 -48.25 14.40
C ASP A 41 27.14 -47.95 13.21
N PRO A 42 27.58 -48.97 12.44
CA PRO A 42 28.36 -48.76 11.23
C PRO A 42 27.49 -48.38 10.02
N GLY A 43 26.24 -47.96 10.23
CA GLY A 43 25.40 -47.34 9.21
C GLY A 43 25.88 -45.94 8.89
N GLY A 44 26.76 -45.80 7.90
CA GLY A 44 27.20 -44.50 7.38
C GLY A 44 25.98 -43.62 7.05
N SER A 45 25.68 -42.68 7.94
CA SER A 45 24.67 -41.66 7.71
C SER A 45 25.10 -40.86 6.49
N ASN A 46 24.47 -41.16 5.35
CA ASN A 46 24.50 -40.28 4.19
C ASN A 46 23.74 -39.01 4.57
N THR A 47 24.40 -38.11 5.29
CA THR A 47 23.96 -36.75 5.47
C THR A 47 23.92 -36.12 4.08
N ILE A 48 22.72 -36.06 3.51
CA ILE A 48 22.48 -35.32 2.27
C ILE A 48 22.79 -33.85 2.60
N SER A 49 23.85 -33.32 2.01
CA SER A 49 24.16 -31.90 2.09
C SER A 49 23.18 -31.16 1.19
N TYR A 50 22.33 -30.33 1.78
CA TYR A 50 21.44 -29.43 1.06
C TYR A 50 22.13 -28.09 0.82
N GLY A 51 21.79 -27.44 -0.29
CA GLY A 51 22.24 -26.08 -0.60
C GLY A 51 23.74 -25.93 -0.89
N GLU A 52 24.11 -24.72 -1.28
CA GLU A 52 25.48 -24.22 -1.41
C GLU A 52 25.53 -22.86 -0.70
N ASP A 53 26.50 -22.66 0.20
CA ASP A 53 26.71 -21.39 0.92
C ASP A 53 25.46 -20.82 1.60
N ASP A 54 24.70 -21.68 2.29
CA ASP A 54 23.45 -21.34 2.98
C ASP A 54 22.29 -20.86 2.06
N VAL A 55 22.39 -21.15 0.75
CA VAL A 55 21.37 -20.81 -0.26
C VAL A 55 20.76 -22.07 -0.88
N LEU A 56 19.45 -22.06 -1.08
CA LEU A 56 18.74 -23.05 -1.88
C LEU A 56 18.36 -22.49 -3.26
N TYR A 57 18.40 -23.34 -4.28
CA TYR A 57 18.12 -22.98 -5.67
C TYR A 57 16.87 -23.70 -6.19
N VAL A 58 16.00 -22.97 -6.90
CA VAL A 58 14.74 -23.48 -7.45
C VAL A 58 14.63 -23.19 -8.95
N SER A 59 14.44 -24.24 -9.76
CA SER A 59 14.30 -24.13 -11.22
C SER A 59 13.12 -24.93 -11.74
N VAL A 60 12.43 -24.42 -12.77
CA VAL A 60 11.37 -25.17 -13.48
C VAL A 60 11.84 -26.50 -14.06
N ALA A 61 13.15 -26.62 -14.37
CA ALA A 61 13.79 -27.85 -14.84
C ALA A 61 14.32 -28.75 -13.71
N GLY A 62 14.18 -28.32 -12.44
CA GLY A 62 14.67 -29.02 -11.26
C GLY A 62 13.83 -30.24 -10.86
N SER A 63 14.17 -30.81 -9.70
CA SER A 63 13.42 -31.90 -9.05
C SER A 63 13.39 -31.69 -7.55
N ASP A 64 12.24 -31.92 -6.90
CA ASP A 64 12.16 -31.86 -5.43
C ASP A 64 12.91 -33.04 -4.75
N SER A 65 13.37 -34.01 -5.55
CA SER A 65 14.29 -35.06 -5.08
C SER A 65 15.77 -34.66 -5.13
N TYR A 66 16.08 -33.43 -5.55
CA TYR A 66 17.46 -32.93 -5.63
C TYR A 66 17.92 -32.32 -4.30
N THR A 67 19.12 -31.75 -4.27
CA THR A 67 19.74 -31.19 -3.06
C THR A 67 19.53 -29.68 -2.92
N GLY A 68 18.90 -29.04 -3.91
CA GLY A 68 18.69 -27.59 -3.90
C GLY A 68 19.96 -26.79 -4.19
N THR A 69 20.98 -27.39 -4.83
CA THR A 69 22.20 -26.71 -5.27
C THR A 69 22.03 -26.13 -6.67
N GLN A 70 22.95 -25.29 -7.16
CA GLN A 70 22.83 -24.73 -8.52
C GLN A 70 22.77 -25.80 -9.62
N SER A 71 23.56 -26.88 -9.46
CA SER A 71 23.61 -28.01 -10.41
C SER A 71 22.47 -29.01 -10.23
N LYS A 72 21.80 -29.00 -9.08
CA LYS A 72 20.66 -29.87 -8.74
C LYS A 72 19.60 -29.05 -7.99
N PRO A 73 18.92 -28.10 -8.66
CA PRO A 73 17.95 -27.22 -8.01
C PRO A 73 16.64 -27.94 -7.74
N PHE A 74 15.91 -27.50 -6.72
CA PHE A 74 14.53 -27.96 -6.47
C PHE A 74 13.59 -27.54 -7.60
N LYS A 75 12.45 -28.21 -7.73
CA LYS A 75 11.44 -27.90 -8.75
C LYS A 75 10.43 -26.89 -8.26
N THR A 76 9.95 -27.05 -7.03
CA THR A 76 8.87 -26.24 -6.47
C THR A 76 9.39 -25.29 -5.38
N ILE A 77 8.84 -24.08 -5.37
CA ILE A 77 9.22 -23.04 -4.39
C ILE A 77 8.81 -23.47 -2.98
N GLN A 78 7.59 -24.00 -2.81
CA GLN A 78 7.12 -24.43 -1.49
C GLN A 78 7.99 -25.54 -0.89
N PHE A 79 8.48 -26.48 -1.71
CA PHE A 79 9.40 -27.51 -1.22
C PHE A 79 10.68 -26.90 -0.68
N ALA A 80 11.30 -25.97 -1.44
CA ALA A 80 12.49 -25.26 -0.98
C ALA A 80 12.25 -24.46 0.30
N VAL A 81 11.10 -23.79 0.45
CA VAL A 81 10.71 -23.08 1.68
C VAL A 81 10.67 -24.02 2.89
N ASN A 82 10.13 -25.23 2.72
CA ASN A 82 10.08 -26.22 3.79
C ASN A 82 11.48 -26.76 4.16
N ILE A 83 12.36 -26.97 3.16
CA ILE A 83 13.76 -27.36 3.40
C ILE A 83 14.52 -26.23 4.09
N ALA A 84 14.35 -24.99 3.65
CA ALA A 84 14.97 -23.81 4.24
C ALA A 84 14.67 -23.69 5.73
N ALA A 85 13.39 -23.76 6.08
CA ALA A 85 12.94 -23.66 7.47
C ALA A 85 13.46 -24.81 8.35
N SER A 86 13.58 -26.03 7.80
CA SER A 86 14.05 -27.20 8.57
C SER A 86 15.56 -27.27 8.76
N HIS A 87 16.32 -26.58 7.91
CA HIS A 87 17.79 -26.59 7.93
C HIS A 87 18.40 -25.22 8.21
N ASN A 88 17.58 -24.22 8.55
CA ASN A 88 17.97 -22.83 8.83
C ASN A 88 18.66 -22.12 7.64
N PHE A 89 18.26 -22.43 6.40
CA PHE A 89 18.66 -21.61 5.26
C PHE A 89 17.81 -20.34 5.24
N SER A 90 18.45 -19.18 5.05
CA SER A 90 17.76 -17.89 5.04
C SER A 90 17.34 -17.44 3.64
N GLU A 91 17.90 -18.03 2.58
CA GLU A 91 17.69 -17.57 1.22
C GLU A 91 17.33 -18.68 0.23
N ILE A 92 16.41 -18.33 -0.68
CA ILE A 92 16.03 -19.18 -1.81
C ILE A 92 16.11 -18.35 -3.09
N HIS A 93 16.99 -18.75 -4.00
CA HIS A 93 17.16 -18.13 -5.32
C HIS A 93 16.35 -18.90 -6.36
N VAL A 94 15.50 -18.19 -7.10
CA VAL A 94 14.55 -18.80 -8.04
C VAL A 94 14.89 -18.36 -9.45
N SER A 95 15.17 -19.33 -10.33
CA SER A 95 15.45 -19.04 -11.74
C SER A 95 14.20 -18.50 -12.45
N GLN A 96 14.40 -17.86 -13.60
CA GLN A 96 13.33 -17.49 -14.51
C GLN A 96 12.45 -18.70 -14.86
N GLY A 97 11.18 -18.41 -15.14
CA GLY A 97 10.18 -19.42 -15.48
C GLY A 97 8.86 -19.18 -14.77
N VAL A 98 7.90 -20.08 -15.02
CA VAL A 98 6.55 -20.00 -14.44
C VAL A 98 6.37 -21.14 -13.44
N TYR A 99 6.10 -20.78 -12.19
CA TYR A 99 5.87 -21.68 -11.07
C TYR A 99 4.39 -21.60 -10.70
N SER A 100 3.66 -22.69 -10.95
CA SER A 100 2.23 -22.76 -10.62
C SER A 100 2.04 -23.23 -9.18
N VAL A 101 1.12 -22.58 -8.47
CA VAL A 101 0.72 -22.94 -7.10
C VAL A 101 -0.78 -23.16 -6.99
N ASP A 102 -1.21 -23.89 -5.97
CA ASP A 102 -2.62 -24.02 -5.59
C ASP A 102 -2.92 -22.98 -4.50
N GLY A 103 -3.42 -21.79 -4.88
CA GLY A 103 -3.73 -20.70 -3.95
C GLY A 103 -5.07 -20.81 -3.22
N ALA A 104 -5.81 -21.91 -3.38
CA ALA A 104 -7.17 -22.04 -2.88
C ALA A 104 -7.12 -22.21 -1.36
N ASP A 105 -7.74 -21.27 -0.64
CA ASP A 105 -7.86 -21.38 0.80
C ASP A 105 -8.87 -22.47 1.15
N ARG A 106 -8.39 -23.65 1.55
CA ARG A 106 -9.27 -24.74 1.98
C ARG A 106 -9.59 -24.50 3.45
N ILE A 107 -10.81 -24.05 3.73
CA ILE A 107 -11.36 -23.70 5.04
C ILE A 107 -10.69 -24.52 6.17
N GLY A 108 -9.90 -23.84 7.00
CA GLY A 108 -9.27 -24.40 8.20
C GLY A 108 -7.78 -24.76 8.08
N ASP A 109 -7.19 -24.73 6.88
CA ASP A 109 -5.74 -24.85 6.69
C ASP A 109 -5.18 -23.74 5.79
N HIS A 110 -4.99 -22.57 6.39
CA HIS A 110 -4.44 -21.41 5.70
C HIS A 110 -2.96 -21.59 5.31
N THR A 111 -2.30 -22.62 5.81
CA THR A 111 -0.84 -22.83 5.70
C THR A 111 -0.41 -23.79 4.60
N SER A 112 -1.37 -24.30 3.81
CA SER A 112 -1.12 -25.18 2.66
C SER A 112 -1.51 -24.58 1.31
N SER A 113 -1.96 -23.33 1.28
CA SER A 113 -2.34 -22.60 0.06
C SER A 113 -1.21 -21.67 -0.42
N GLY A 114 -0.95 -21.69 -1.73
CA GLY A 114 0.07 -20.87 -2.36
C GLY A 114 1.49 -21.22 -1.91
N VAL A 115 2.36 -20.21 -1.89
CA VAL A 115 3.69 -20.24 -1.25
C VAL A 115 3.56 -19.68 0.17
N CYS A 116 3.57 -20.55 1.16
CA CYS A 116 3.53 -20.22 2.58
C CYS A 116 4.95 -20.00 3.13
N ILE A 117 5.33 -18.74 3.28
CA ILE A 117 6.65 -18.32 3.78
C ILE A 117 6.83 -18.76 5.23
N LYS A 118 8.06 -19.10 5.60
CA LYS A 118 8.46 -19.49 6.96
C LYS A 118 9.40 -18.45 7.56
N LYS A 119 9.46 -18.44 8.89
CA LYS A 119 10.28 -17.49 9.65
C LYS A 119 11.71 -17.48 9.12
N ASP A 120 12.27 -16.28 8.94
CA ASP A 120 13.65 -16.05 8.49
C ASP A 120 14.00 -16.59 7.09
N VAL A 121 13.01 -16.95 6.26
CA VAL A 121 13.21 -17.38 4.88
C VAL A 121 12.86 -16.24 3.91
N SER A 122 13.81 -15.88 3.06
CA SER A 122 13.66 -14.90 1.97
C SER A 122 13.62 -15.56 0.60
N LEU A 123 12.82 -15.01 -0.31
CA LEU A 123 12.71 -15.44 -1.69
C LEU A 123 13.25 -14.35 -2.62
N TYR A 124 14.11 -14.77 -3.56
CA TYR A 124 14.68 -13.89 -4.57
C TYR A 124 14.45 -14.46 -5.97
N GLY A 125 13.57 -13.80 -6.74
CA GLY A 125 13.34 -14.07 -8.16
C GLY A 125 14.35 -13.35 -9.05
N GLY A 126 14.26 -13.57 -10.36
CA GLY A 126 15.05 -12.82 -11.33
C GLY A 126 16.38 -13.46 -11.72
N TYR A 127 16.62 -14.74 -11.43
CA TYR A 127 17.88 -15.39 -11.77
C TYR A 127 17.84 -16.04 -13.16
N SER A 128 18.91 -15.89 -13.93
CA SER A 128 19.11 -16.67 -15.15
C SER A 128 19.16 -18.19 -14.85
N THR A 129 18.84 -19.04 -15.84
CA THR A 129 18.92 -20.50 -15.68
C THR A 129 20.34 -21.03 -15.45
N SER A 130 21.37 -20.22 -15.77
CA SER A 130 22.78 -20.52 -15.49
C SER A 130 23.25 -19.96 -14.15
N TRP A 131 22.40 -19.25 -13.41
CA TRP A 131 22.70 -18.61 -12.13
C TRP A 131 23.80 -17.53 -12.16
N SER A 132 24.32 -17.20 -13.34
CA SER A 132 25.45 -16.29 -13.52
C SER A 132 25.08 -14.81 -13.40
N MET A 133 23.78 -14.50 -13.43
CA MET A 133 23.26 -13.14 -13.36
C MET A 133 21.86 -13.16 -12.73
N ARG A 134 21.60 -12.15 -11.89
CA ARG A 134 20.28 -11.78 -11.40
C ARG A 134 19.88 -10.44 -12.01
N ASN A 135 18.73 -10.40 -12.66
CA ASN A 135 18.10 -9.20 -13.18
C ASN A 135 16.59 -9.48 -13.35
N PRO A 136 15.74 -9.09 -12.39
CA PRO A 136 14.29 -9.36 -12.43
C PRO A 136 13.57 -8.84 -13.68
N ALA A 137 14.09 -7.76 -14.31
CA ALA A 137 13.52 -7.21 -15.54
C ALA A 137 13.85 -8.06 -16.79
N VAL A 138 14.91 -8.87 -16.76
CA VAL A 138 15.34 -9.71 -17.91
C VAL A 138 14.98 -11.17 -17.70
N TYR A 139 15.16 -11.69 -16.49
CA TYR A 139 15.00 -13.11 -16.15
C TYR A 139 13.73 -13.31 -15.33
N THR A 140 12.57 -13.02 -15.91
CA THR A 140 11.28 -13.01 -15.20
C THR A 140 10.98 -14.34 -14.50
N THR A 141 10.80 -14.28 -13.19
CA THR A 141 10.31 -15.39 -12.35
C THR A 141 8.86 -15.13 -12.00
N THR A 142 7.95 -15.92 -12.57
CA THR A 142 6.51 -15.79 -12.33
C THR A 142 6.00 -16.84 -11.36
N ILE A 143 5.33 -16.42 -10.28
CA ILE A 143 4.51 -17.31 -9.44
C ILE A 143 3.05 -17.05 -9.80
N ARG A 144 2.33 -18.09 -10.21
CA ARG A 144 0.95 -17.98 -10.68
C ARG A 144 0.06 -18.94 -9.90
N ASP A 145 -0.99 -18.40 -9.32
CA ASP A 145 -2.08 -19.23 -8.80
C ASP A 145 -2.83 -19.87 -9.97
N ALA A 146 -2.87 -21.20 -9.98
CA ALA A 146 -3.54 -22.01 -11.00
C ALA A 146 -4.93 -22.46 -10.56
N THR A 147 -5.42 -21.98 -9.43
CA THR A 147 -6.70 -22.43 -8.89
C THR A 147 -7.87 -21.83 -9.63
N THR A 148 -8.89 -22.67 -9.76
CA THR A 148 -10.21 -22.29 -10.27
C THR A 148 -11.26 -22.47 -9.18
N VAL A 149 -10.84 -22.72 -7.93
CA VAL A 149 -11.73 -23.02 -6.82
C VAL A 149 -12.08 -21.72 -6.13
N ASP A 150 -13.37 -21.54 -5.95
CA ASP A 150 -13.92 -20.42 -5.23
C ASP A 150 -14.11 -20.77 -3.74
N SER A 151 -13.06 -20.55 -2.95
CA SER A 151 -13.07 -20.84 -1.51
C SER A 151 -12.50 -19.74 -0.63
N GLY A 152 -12.01 -18.65 -1.24
CA GLY A 152 -11.52 -17.48 -0.52
C GLY A 152 -12.65 -16.75 0.21
N SER A 153 -12.28 -15.96 1.21
CA SER A 153 -13.18 -15.06 1.91
C SER A 153 -12.53 -13.71 2.12
N PHE A 154 -13.32 -12.71 2.52
CA PHE A 154 -12.81 -11.38 2.86
C PHE A 154 -11.64 -11.45 3.84
N SER A 155 -11.68 -12.32 4.86
CA SER A 155 -10.61 -12.44 5.88
C SER A 155 -9.50 -13.42 5.52
N TYR A 156 -9.67 -14.22 4.47
CA TYR A 156 -8.70 -15.21 4.02
C TYR A 156 -8.89 -15.41 2.51
N PRO A 157 -8.37 -14.49 1.68
CA PRO A 157 -8.52 -14.60 0.24
C PRO A 157 -7.70 -15.77 -0.30
N ASN A 158 -8.08 -16.30 -1.46
CA ASN A 158 -7.17 -17.11 -2.27
C ASN A 158 -5.90 -16.30 -2.55
N ARG A 159 -4.73 -16.95 -2.55
CA ARG A 159 -3.46 -16.21 -2.51
C ARG A 159 -2.31 -16.95 -3.16
N VAL A 160 -1.44 -16.18 -3.84
CA VAL A 160 -0.21 -16.73 -4.42
C VAL A 160 0.84 -16.93 -3.35
N ILE A 161 1.03 -15.93 -2.48
CA ILE A 161 2.00 -15.95 -1.37
C ILE A 161 1.27 -15.64 -0.07
N TYR A 162 1.55 -16.42 0.95
CA TYR A 162 1.05 -16.23 2.31
C TYR A 162 2.21 -16.03 3.29
N LEU A 163 2.09 -14.99 4.13
CA LEU A 163 3.01 -14.70 5.22
C LEU A 163 2.22 -14.62 6.53
N GLY A 164 2.47 -15.57 7.43
CA GLY A 164 1.79 -15.63 8.73
C GLY A 164 2.45 -14.78 9.82
N PRO A 165 1.94 -14.85 11.07
CA PRO A 165 2.25 -13.86 12.12
C PRO A 165 3.66 -13.96 12.70
N ASN A 166 4.38 -15.06 12.41
CA ASN A 166 5.75 -15.27 12.86
C ASN A 166 6.79 -14.72 11.88
N ILE A 167 6.36 -14.15 10.75
CA ILE A 167 7.26 -13.59 9.75
C ILE A 167 7.68 -12.18 10.16
N THR A 168 8.97 -12.00 10.41
CA THR A 168 9.59 -10.73 10.80
C THR A 168 10.20 -10.01 9.60
N SER A 169 10.76 -8.82 9.81
CA SER A 169 11.43 -8.01 8.80
C SER A 169 12.72 -8.60 8.23
N SER A 170 13.15 -9.77 8.71
CA SER A 170 14.26 -10.55 8.14
C SER A 170 13.85 -11.31 6.87
N ALA A 171 12.55 -11.55 6.66
CA ALA A 171 12.05 -12.15 5.43
C ALA A 171 11.86 -11.09 4.35
N CYS A 172 12.27 -11.43 3.13
CA CYS A 172 12.15 -10.59 1.95
C CYS A 172 11.51 -11.37 0.79
N ILE A 173 10.60 -10.73 0.07
CA ILE A 173 10.06 -11.21 -1.21
C ILE A 173 10.48 -10.22 -2.29
N ASP A 174 11.44 -10.62 -3.13
CA ASP A 174 12.11 -9.71 -4.06
C ASP A 174 12.19 -10.25 -5.49
N GLY A 175 11.75 -9.43 -6.47
CA GLY A 175 12.05 -9.66 -7.88
C GLY A 175 11.15 -10.67 -8.58
N PHE A 176 9.89 -10.80 -8.15
CA PHE A 176 8.91 -11.71 -8.76
C PHE A 176 7.87 -10.98 -9.60
N THR A 177 7.32 -11.69 -10.59
CA THR A 177 5.99 -11.41 -11.10
C THR A 177 4.99 -12.33 -10.41
N ILE A 178 4.05 -11.78 -9.66
CA ILE A 178 3.06 -12.52 -8.87
C ILE A 178 1.70 -12.35 -9.52
N ARG A 179 1.02 -13.45 -9.84
CA ARG A 179 -0.28 -13.44 -10.52
C ARG A 179 -1.32 -14.22 -9.71
N GLY A 180 -2.24 -13.48 -9.11
CA GLY A 180 -3.41 -14.01 -8.40
C GLY A 180 -4.31 -14.87 -9.29
N GLY A 181 -5.17 -15.66 -8.64
CA GLY A 181 -6.08 -16.60 -9.27
C GLY A 181 -7.40 -15.96 -9.73
N ALA A 182 -8.45 -16.78 -9.79
CA ALA A 182 -9.78 -16.40 -10.28
C ALA A 182 -10.94 -16.74 -9.32
N GLY A 183 -10.69 -16.90 -8.02
CA GLY A 183 -11.74 -17.14 -7.01
C GLY A 183 -12.57 -15.88 -6.70
N GLU A 184 -13.50 -15.93 -5.74
CA GLU A 184 -14.33 -14.78 -5.34
C GLU A 184 -13.51 -13.70 -4.63
N TYR A 185 -12.61 -14.11 -3.73
CA TYR A 185 -11.66 -13.25 -3.04
C TYR A 185 -10.24 -13.69 -3.39
N ASN A 186 -9.48 -12.83 -4.08
CA ASN A 186 -8.08 -13.14 -4.42
C ASN A 186 -7.13 -12.06 -3.93
N SER A 187 -5.93 -12.49 -3.54
CA SER A 187 -4.82 -11.63 -3.27
C SER A 187 -3.57 -12.11 -4.01
N GLY A 188 -2.77 -11.20 -4.54
CA GLY A 188 -1.41 -11.55 -4.96
C GLY A 188 -0.60 -12.02 -3.75
N ILE A 189 -0.55 -11.18 -2.71
CA ILE A 189 0.14 -11.46 -1.45
C ILE A 189 -0.81 -11.22 -0.29
N PHE A 190 -0.88 -12.19 0.63
CA PHE A 190 -1.63 -12.03 1.87
C PHE A 190 -0.71 -12.14 3.09
N MET A 191 -0.76 -11.11 3.95
CA MET A 191 -0.03 -11.01 5.21
C MET A 191 -0.99 -11.03 6.40
N ASP A 192 -0.77 -11.96 7.33
CA ASP A 192 -1.53 -12.08 8.58
C ASP A 192 -0.57 -11.92 9.76
N GLY A 193 -0.46 -10.71 10.30
CA GLY A 193 0.46 -10.34 11.37
C GLY A 193 1.94 -10.30 10.97
N ALA A 194 2.25 -10.37 9.67
CA ALA A 194 3.62 -10.39 9.17
C ALA A 194 4.24 -9.00 9.08
N SER A 195 5.57 -8.93 9.15
CA SER A 195 6.34 -7.68 9.02
C SER A 195 7.49 -7.79 8.00
N ALA A 196 7.30 -8.61 6.96
CA ALA A 196 8.30 -8.83 5.90
C ALA A 196 8.54 -7.57 5.04
N THR A 197 9.62 -7.61 4.27
CA THR A 197 9.87 -6.65 3.18
C THR A 197 9.38 -7.24 1.86
N ILE A 198 8.54 -6.51 1.14
CA ILE A 198 8.02 -6.84 -0.19
C ILE A 198 8.58 -5.80 -1.16
N THR A 199 9.46 -6.20 -2.09
CA THR A 199 10.13 -5.22 -2.96
C THR A 199 10.43 -5.69 -4.38
N ASN A 200 10.51 -4.76 -5.33
CA ASN A 200 10.83 -5.00 -6.75
C ASN A 200 9.96 -6.09 -7.40
N ASN A 201 8.70 -6.22 -6.96
CA ASN A 201 7.77 -7.18 -7.54
C ASN A 201 6.81 -6.48 -8.51
N VAL A 202 6.33 -7.25 -9.48
CA VAL A 202 5.13 -6.90 -10.28
C VAL A 202 3.99 -7.80 -9.80
N ILE A 203 2.97 -7.23 -9.17
CA ILE A 203 1.92 -7.97 -8.45
C ILE A 203 0.58 -7.71 -9.11
N TYR A 204 -0.10 -8.78 -9.50
CA TYR A 204 -1.47 -8.74 -10.01
C TYR A 204 -2.38 -9.46 -9.03
N GLY A 205 -3.38 -8.76 -8.49
CA GLY A 205 -4.34 -9.32 -7.52
C GLY A 205 -5.19 -10.48 -8.04
N GLY A 206 -5.23 -10.67 -9.36
CA GLY A 206 -5.96 -11.73 -10.04
C GLY A 206 -7.13 -11.18 -10.85
N SER A 207 -7.97 -12.10 -11.32
CA SER A 207 -9.20 -11.79 -12.05
C SER A 207 -10.35 -12.58 -11.44
N SER A 208 -10.91 -12.10 -10.33
CA SER A 208 -12.06 -12.75 -9.69
C SER A 208 -13.27 -12.74 -10.61
N THR A 209 -14.09 -13.80 -10.54
CA THR A 209 -15.49 -13.73 -10.98
C THR A 209 -16.43 -13.26 -9.87
N GLY A 210 -15.88 -12.97 -8.69
CA GLY A 210 -16.65 -12.67 -7.48
C GLY A 210 -16.24 -11.36 -6.83
N SER A 211 -16.41 -11.25 -5.52
CA SER A 211 -16.52 -9.96 -4.83
C SER A 211 -15.26 -9.07 -4.88
N GLU A 212 -14.09 -9.57 -4.48
CA GLU A 212 -12.95 -8.67 -4.20
C GLU A 212 -11.60 -9.19 -4.70
N ASN A 213 -10.78 -8.29 -5.27
CA ASN A 213 -9.37 -8.57 -5.56
C ASN A 213 -8.47 -7.58 -4.86
N TYR A 214 -7.30 -8.08 -4.46
CA TYR A 214 -6.26 -7.31 -3.80
C TYR A 214 -4.92 -7.58 -4.46
N GLY A 215 -4.14 -6.55 -4.77
CA GLY A 215 -2.73 -6.75 -5.09
C GLY A 215 -2.02 -7.32 -3.85
N ILE A 216 -2.11 -6.57 -2.74
CA ILE A 216 -1.61 -6.97 -1.42
C ILE A 216 -2.69 -6.70 -0.37
N THR A 217 -2.93 -7.68 0.51
CA THR A 217 -3.76 -7.49 1.72
C THR A 217 -2.96 -7.81 2.96
N THR A 218 -3.12 -6.99 3.99
CA THR A 218 -2.46 -7.17 5.29
C THR A 218 -3.44 -6.99 6.45
N TRP A 219 -3.56 -8.02 7.30
CA TRP A 219 -4.18 -7.91 8.63
C TRP A 219 -3.09 -7.88 9.67
N GLU A 220 -3.08 -6.85 10.52
CA GLU A 220 -2.06 -6.63 11.55
C GLU A 220 -0.63 -6.53 10.97
N GLY A 221 0.37 -6.42 11.85
CA GLY A 221 1.78 -6.36 11.46
C GLY A 221 2.31 -4.98 11.03
N SER A 222 3.57 -4.97 10.61
CA SER A 222 4.33 -3.76 10.23
C SER A 222 5.19 -4.02 8.99
N PRO A 223 4.61 -4.45 7.85
CA PRO A 223 5.40 -4.76 6.66
C PRO A 223 6.01 -3.51 6.02
N VAL A 224 7.09 -3.71 5.29
CA VAL A 224 7.63 -2.71 4.34
C VAL A 224 7.26 -3.15 2.93
N ILE A 225 6.47 -2.34 2.24
CA ILE A 225 6.03 -2.56 0.87
C ILE A 225 6.66 -1.44 0.03
N GLU A 226 7.72 -1.75 -0.72
CA GLU A 226 8.47 -0.73 -1.44
C GLU A 226 8.93 -1.09 -2.85
N ASN A 227 8.94 -0.12 -3.76
CA ASN A 227 9.43 -0.29 -5.13
C ASN A 227 8.73 -1.43 -5.89
N ASN A 228 7.44 -1.63 -5.64
CA ASN A 228 6.63 -2.61 -6.39
C ASN A 228 5.76 -1.90 -7.44
N ASP A 229 5.45 -2.64 -8.48
CA ASP A 229 4.38 -2.34 -9.42
C ASP A 229 3.17 -3.23 -9.06
N ILE A 230 2.09 -2.62 -8.57
CA ILE A 230 0.97 -3.33 -7.92
C ILE A 230 -0.32 -3.02 -8.66
N HIS A 231 -0.94 -4.05 -9.23
CA HIS A 231 -2.26 -3.98 -9.81
C HIS A 231 -3.27 -4.69 -8.90
N GLY A 232 -4.33 -3.97 -8.50
CA GLY A 232 -5.43 -4.53 -7.70
C GLY A 232 -6.21 -5.65 -8.38
N GLY A 233 -6.01 -5.85 -9.69
CA GLY A 233 -6.65 -6.87 -10.50
C GLY A 233 -7.95 -6.41 -11.16
N ASP A 234 -8.64 -7.37 -11.77
CA ASP A 234 -9.89 -7.14 -12.51
C ASP A 234 -11.02 -7.95 -11.84
N GLY A 235 -11.76 -7.30 -10.94
CA GLY A 235 -12.89 -7.93 -10.23
C GLY A 235 -14.22 -7.31 -10.63
N PRO A 236 -15.34 -8.05 -10.56
CA PRO A 236 -16.64 -7.51 -10.90
C PRO A 236 -17.22 -6.57 -9.84
N VAL A 237 -16.68 -6.46 -8.61
CA VAL A 237 -17.24 -5.55 -7.59
C VAL A 237 -16.17 -4.60 -7.05
N TYR A 238 -15.23 -5.09 -6.24
CA TYR A 238 -14.19 -4.26 -5.62
C TYR A 238 -12.78 -4.70 -6.02
N THR A 239 -11.92 -3.74 -6.32
CA THR A 239 -10.49 -3.97 -6.54
C THR A 239 -9.66 -3.03 -5.69
N ARG A 240 -8.57 -3.54 -5.11
CA ARG A 240 -7.67 -2.73 -4.27
C ARG A 240 -6.23 -3.03 -4.65
N GLY A 241 -5.43 -2.00 -4.91
CA GLY A 241 -3.98 -2.16 -5.04
C GLY A 241 -3.40 -2.72 -3.73
N ILE A 242 -3.57 -1.96 -2.64
CA ILE A 242 -3.18 -2.36 -1.29
C ILE A 242 -4.35 -2.19 -0.33
N ASN A 243 -4.63 -3.22 0.47
CA ASN A 243 -5.62 -3.19 1.54
C ASN A 243 -4.95 -3.45 2.90
N THR A 244 -5.11 -2.53 3.86
CA THR A 244 -4.52 -2.66 5.20
C THR A 244 -5.56 -2.64 6.30
N HIS A 245 -5.41 -3.52 7.29
CA HIS A 245 -6.28 -3.61 8.45
C HIS A 245 -5.46 -3.71 9.74
N TYR A 246 -5.61 -2.75 10.66
CA TYR A 246 -4.92 -2.76 11.96
C TYR A 246 -3.38 -2.81 11.86
N THR A 247 -2.81 -2.19 10.82
CA THR A 247 -1.37 -2.29 10.52
C THR A 247 -0.61 -1.01 10.85
N SER A 248 0.72 -1.12 10.88
CA SER A 248 1.64 0.02 10.83
C SER A 248 2.59 -0.11 9.64
N ALA A 249 2.01 -0.33 8.45
CA ALA A 249 2.76 -0.58 7.24
C ALA A 249 3.56 0.66 6.78
N ARG A 250 4.68 0.41 6.12
CA ARG A 250 5.44 1.43 5.37
C ARG A 250 5.25 1.14 3.89
N ILE A 251 4.49 1.98 3.19
CA ILE A 251 4.15 1.84 1.77
C ILE A 251 4.91 2.94 1.02
N ILE A 252 6.05 2.59 0.41
CA ILE A 252 7.02 3.57 -0.08
C ILE A 252 7.44 3.33 -1.54
N GLY A 253 7.36 4.34 -2.40
CA GLY A 253 7.98 4.24 -3.73
C GLY A 253 7.32 3.21 -4.65
N ASN A 254 6.05 2.87 -4.43
CA ASN A 254 5.33 1.92 -5.28
C ASN A 254 4.61 2.64 -6.42
N HIS A 255 4.42 1.95 -7.53
CA HIS A 255 3.42 2.28 -8.53
C HIS A 255 2.20 1.40 -8.27
N ILE A 256 1.06 2.02 -7.97
CA ILE A 256 -0.15 1.33 -7.51
C ILE A 256 -1.31 1.66 -8.45
N HIS A 257 -1.81 0.62 -9.08
CA HIS A 257 -2.97 0.65 -9.95
C HIS A 257 -4.18 0.06 -9.22
N GLY A 258 -5.23 0.86 -9.02
CA GLY A 258 -6.39 0.43 -8.22
C GLY A 258 -7.23 -0.68 -8.84
N GLY A 259 -7.04 -0.95 -10.13
CA GLY A 259 -7.69 -2.05 -10.87
C GLY A 259 -9.04 -1.66 -11.47
N GLY A 260 -9.80 -2.69 -11.88
CA GLY A 260 -11.01 -2.57 -12.70
C GLY A 260 -12.35 -2.90 -12.04
N GLY A 261 -12.49 -2.70 -10.72
CA GLY A 261 -13.68 -3.10 -9.95
C GLY A 261 -14.96 -2.34 -10.30
N THR A 262 -16.03 -2.97 -10.83
CA THR A 262 -17.22 -2.22 -11.34
C THR A 262 -17.98 -1.37 -10.32
N THR A 263 -17.89 -1.68 -9.03
CA THR A 263 -18.55 -0.90 -7.96
C THR A 263 -17.58 0.11 -7.35
N ALA A 264 -16.36 -0.31 -7.01
CA ALA A 264 -15.30 0.62 -6.65
C ALA A 264 -13.90 0.06 -6.89
N ALA A 265 -12.96 0.96 -7.15
CA ALA A 265 -11.55 0.68 -7.27
C ALA A 265 -10.75 1.59 -6.33
N TYR A 266 -9.82 1.00 -5.58
CA TYR A 266 -9.02 1.67 -4.56
C TYR A 266 -7.54 1.51 -4.86
N GLY A 267 -6.77 2.59 -4.83
CA GLY A 267 -5.32 2.49 -4.85
C GLY A 267 -4.85 1.86 -3.54
N ILE A 268 -5.10 2.58 -2.45
CA ILE A 268 -4.85 2.13 -1.08
C ILE A 268 -6.14 2.27 -0.25
N ASP A 269 -6.53 1.20 0.44
CA ASP A 269 -7.66 1.19 1.37
C ASP A 269 -7.13 0.81 2.77
N GLU A 270 -7.31 1.70 3.76
CA GLU A 270 -6.80 1.51 5.12
C GLU A 270 -7.91 1.48 6.15
N TYR A 271 -7.91 0.45 7.00
CA TYR A 271 -8.86 0.28 8.09
C TYR A 271 -8.14 0.20 9.44
N TYR A 272 -8.37 1.19 10.30
CA TYR A 272 -7.84 1.23 11.66
C TYR A 272 -6.31 1.06 11.72
N SER A 273 -5.60 1.59 10.71
CA SER A 273 -4.14 1.48 10.55
C SER A 273 -3.43 2.77 10.98
N ALA A 274 -2.12 2.70 11.12
CA ALA A 274 -1.23 3.84 11.39
C ALA A 274 -0.01 3.77 10.46
N SER A 275 -0.26 3.86 9.16
CA SER A 275 0.76 3.64 8.13
C SER A 275 1.53 4.92 7.76
N LEU A 276 2.67 4.72 7.13
CA LEU A 276 3.38 5.75 6.36
C LEU A 276 3.22 5.44 4.86
N ILE A 277 2.48 6.28 4.15
CA ILE A 277 2.28 6.20 2.70
C ILE A 277 3.08 7.33 2.04
N MET A 278 4.20 6.99 1.42
CA MET A 278 5.16 7.99 0.94
C MET A 278 5.73 7.70 -0.45
N ASN A 279 5.90 8.73 -1.28
CA ASN A 279 6.55 8.62 -2.59
C ASN A 279 5.89 7.60 -3.54
N ASN A 280 4.59 7.32 -3.40
CA ASN A 280 3.89 6.42 -4.30
C ASN A 280 3.29 7.19 -5.48
N ILE A 281 3.22 6.51 -6.63
CA ILE A 281 2.40 6.90 -7.77
C ILE A 281 1.15 6.02 -7.73
N ILE A 282 -0.02 6.64 -7.64
CA ILE A 282 -1.31 5.96 -7.53
C ILE A 282 -2.20 6.40 -8.69
N ASP A 283 -2.49 5.50 -9.63
CA ASP A 283 -3.19 5.82 -10.87
C ASP A 283 -3.93 4.63 -11.49
N GLU A 284 -4.31 4.79 -12.77
CA GLU A 284 -4.87 3.76 -13.67
C GLU A 284 -6.03 2.95 -13.07
N PHE A 285 -7.12 3.67 -12.82
CA PHE A 285 -8.39 3.11 -12.41
C PHE A 285 -9.30 2.88 -13.62
N SER A 286 -9.99 1.74 -13.66
CA SER A 286 -10.87 1.39 -14.78
C SER A 286 -12.22 0.91 -14.27
N THR A 287 -13.05 1.82 -13.76
CA THR A 287 -14.37 1.48 -13.24
C THR A 287 -15.41 2.54 -13.56
N ASP A 288 -16.64 2.09 -13.83
CA ASP A 288 -17.84 2.91 -13.94
C ASP A 288 -18.35 3.36 -12.54
N GLY A 289 -17.85 2.75 -11.46
CA GLY A 289 -18.28 2.97 -10.09
C GLY A 289 -17.55 4.12 -9.39
N VAL A 290 -17.07 3.86 -8.16
CA VAL A 290 -16.36 4.85 -7.36
C VAL A 290 -14.85 4.61 -7.39
N ILE A 291 -14.07 5.66 -7.61
CA ILE A 291 -12.61 5.61 -7.58
C ILE A 291 -12.09 6.34 -6.37
N TYR A 292 -11.24 5.66 -5.60
CA TYR A 292 -10.47 6.28 -4.52
C TYR A 292 -8.98 6.07 -4.74
N GLY A 293 -8.21 7.15 -4.69
CA GLY A 293 -6.75 7.06 -4.65
C GLY A 293 -6.31 6.42 -3.33
N ILE A 294 -6.64 7.08 -2.23
CA ILE A 294 -6.42 6.58 -0.86
C ILE A 294 -7.71 6.75 -0.04
N THR A 295 -8.16 5.68 0.61
CA THR A 295 -9.25 5.72 1.59
C THR A 295 -8.73 5.38 2.98
N LEU A 296 -9.13 6.17 3.98
CA LEU A 296 -8.79 5.97 5.38
C LEU A 296 -10.07 5.77 6.19
N THR A 297 -10.22 4.63 6.84
CA THR A 297 -11.33 4.33 7.75
C THR A 297 -10.80 4.14 9.16
N GLY A 298 -10.89 5.17 10.01
CA GLY A 298 -10.41 5.11 11.40
C GLY A 298 -8.89 5.00 11.53
N SER A 299 -8.12 5.53 10.57
CA SER A 299 -6.66 5.35 10.47
C SER A 299 -5.88 6.61 10.81
N ALA A 300 -4.76 6.49 11.54
CA ALA A 300 -3.85 7.59 11.92
C ALA A 300 -2.63 7.65 10.98
N THR A 301 -2.83 8.12 9.76
CA THR A 301 -1.88 7.89 8.66
C THR A 301 -1.14 9.15 8.22
N TYR A 302 0.14 8.98 7.85
CA TYR A 302 0.93 9.99 7.15
C TYR A 302 0.89 9.71 5.65
N ILE A 303 0.33 10.62 4.86
CA ILE A 303 0.27 10.59 3.40
C ILE A 303 1.17 11.71 2.88
N VAL A 304 2.38 11.35 2.43
CA VAL A 304 3.45 12.32 2.18
C VAL A 304 4.05 12.16 0.78
N ASN A 305 4.14 13.24 0.02
CA ASN A 305 4.92 13.28 -1.24
C ASN A 305 4.48 12.23 -2.27
N ASN A 306 3.18 11.94 -2.36
CA ASN A 306 2.60 11.02 -3.33
C ASN A 306 2.06 11.78 -4.57
N VAL A 307 2.00 11.08 -5.69
CA VAL A 307 1.28 11.50 -6.89
C VAL A 307 0.03 10.64 -7.00
N ILE A 308 -1.14 11.27 -6.96
CA ILE A 308 -2.43 10.58 -6.93
C ILE A 308 -3.27 11.07 -8.10
N LYS A 309 -3.65 10.16 -8.98
CA LYS A 309 -4.46 10.45 -10.16
C LYS A 309 -5.67 9.52 -10.22
N THR A 310 -6.85 10.07 -9.98
CA THR A 310 -8.09 9.30 -9.86
C THR A 310 -9.04 9.45 -11.05
N SER A 311 -8.50 9.88 -12.20
CA SER A 311 -9.26 9.89 -13.45
C SER A 311 -9.58 8.46 -13.91
N GLY A 312 -10.83 8.20 -14.22
CA GLY A 312 -11.29 6.97 -14.85
C GLY A 312 -12.44 7.29 -15.79
N PHE A 313 -12.43 6.70 -16.99
CA PHE A 313 -13.53 6.90 -17.95
C PHE A 313 -14.85 6.47 -17.31
N ASP A 314 -15.86 7.34 -17.37
CA ASP A 314 -17.24 7.07 -16.95
C ASP A 314 -17.43 6.72 -15.46
N ALA A 315 -16.44 7.00 -14.60
CA ALA A 315 -16.59 6.77 -13.17
C ALA A 315 -17.71 7.65 -12.59
N MET A 316 -18.63 7.06 -11.83
CA MET A 316 -19.70 7.80 -11.16
C MET A 316 -19.14 8.85 -10.18
N LYS A 317 -18.12 8.50 -9.40
CA LYS A 317 -17.48 9.40 -8.43
C LYS A 317 -15.98 9.14 -8.34
N THR A 318 -15.19 10.19 -8.23
CA THR A 318 -13.73 10.09 -8.07
C THR A 318 -13.27 10.90 -6.86
N CYS A 319 -12.33 10.37 -6.08
CA CYS A 319 -11.75 11.08 -4.96
C CYS A 319 -10.26 10.74 -4.79
N GLY A 320 -9.40 11.77 -4.78
CA GLY A 320 -7.97 11.59 -4.55
C GLY A 320 -7.68 10.95 -3.19
N ILE A 321 -8.10 11.60 -2.11
CA ILE A 321 -7.98 11.09 -0.74
C ILE A 321 -9.31 11.24 0.00
N ALA A 322 -9.87 10.13 0.47
CA ALA A 322 -11.06 10.12 1.31
C ALA A 322 -10.70 9.72 2.75
N ASN A 323 -10.88 10.65 3.70
CA ASN A 323 -10.81 10.36 5.11
C ASN A 323 -12.22 10.06 5.65
N GLN A 324 -12.54 8.76 5.73
CA GLN A 324 -13.80 8.17 6.17
C GLN A 324 -13.71 7.67 7.61
N THR A 325 -13.24 8.50 8.52
CA THR A 325 -13.19 8.10 9.92
C THR A 325 -14.62 8.02 10.49
N SER A 326 -14.89 6.92 11.20
CA SER A 326 -16.09 6.78 12.02
C SER A 326 -15.83 7.48 13.35
N GLN A 327 -16.81 8.24 13.89
CA GLN A 327 -16.77 9.19 15.05
C GLN A 327 -16.07 8.74 16.36
N VAL A 328 -15.43 7.59 16.36
CA VAL A 328 -14.57 7.05 17.40
C VAL A 328 -13.16 7.61 17.26
N ASP A 329 -12.88 8.55 18.17
CA ASP A 329 -11.56 8.98 18.64
C ASP A 329 -10.83 9.97 17.72
N ASN A 330 -10.22 11.00 18.33
CA ASN A 330 -9.43 12.09 17.72
C ASN A 330 -8.21 11.58 16.91
N ILE A 331 -8.45 10.81 15.86
CA ILE A 331 -7.46 10.14 15.04
C ILE A 331 -6.91 11.15 14.05
N THR A 332 -5.62 11.46 14.19
CA THR A 332 -4.99 12.51 13.40
C THR A 332 -4.37 11.97 12.12
N CYS A 333 -4.77 12.55 10.97
CA CYS A 333 -4.16 12.30 9.67
C CYS A 333 -3.30 13.49 9.20
N TYR A 334 -2.24 13.19 8.46
CA TYR A 334 -1.32 14.19 7.93
C TYR A 334 -1.18 14.02 6.41
N ILE A 335 -1.70 14.97 5.64
CA ILE A 335 -1.68 14.96 4.17
C ILE A 335 -0.74 16.07 3.69
N TYR A 336 0.50 15.70 3.36
CA TYR A 336 1.57 16.64 3.07
C TYR A 336 2.24 16.46 1.71
N ASN A 337 2.50 17.56 1.01
CA ASN A 337 3.34 17.55 -0.20
C ASN A 337 2.84 16.63 -1.33
N ASN A 338 1.55 16.33 -1.39
CA ASN A 338 1.02 15.48 -2.45
C ASN A 338 0.66 16.32 -3.69
N SER A 339 0.78 15.71 -4.86
CA SER A 339 0.16 16.21 -6.10
C SER A 339 -1.07 15.34 -6.38
N ILE A 340 -2.25 15.93 -6.26
CA ILE A 340 -3.54 15.22 -6.27
C ILE A 340 -4.39 15.74 -7.42
N ASP A 341 -4.71 14.82 -8.33
CA ASP A 341 -5.77 14.95 -9.30
C ASP A 341 -6.97 14.10 -8.85
N GLY A 342 -8.00 14.78 -8.35
CA GLY A 342 -9.23 14.15 -7.86
C GLY A 342 -10.14 13.59 -8.98
N GLY A 343 -9.69 13.63 -10.23
CA GLY A 343 -10.36 13.02 -11.38
C GLY A 343 -11.57 13.81 -11.87
N ASP A 344 -12.41 13.12 -12.65
CA ASP A 344 -13.47 13.71 -13.48
C ASP A 344 -14.83 13.00 -13.35
N GLY A 345 -15.10 12.32 -12.23
CA GLY A 345 -16.31 11.49 -12.10
C GLY A 345 -17.64 12.23 -12.31
N ASP A 346 -18.59 11.57 -13.00
CA ASP A 346 -19.82 12.18 -13.52
C ASP A 346 -20.70 12.85 -12.46
N LEU A 347 -20.90 12.19 -11.32
CA LEU A 347 -21.75 12.68 -10.23
C LEU A 347 -20.97 13.53 -9.22
N GLY A 348 -19.64 13.47 -9.25
CA GLY A 348 -18.78 14.25 -8.37
C GLY A 348 -17.32 13.82 -8.42
N ALA A 349 -16.46 14.81 -8.25
CA ALA A 349 -15.03 14.64 -8.17
C ALA A 349 -14.48 15.46 -7.00
N SER A 350 -13.57 14.90 -6.21
CA SER A 350 -12.96 15.60 -5.09
C SER A 350 -11.47 15.35 -5.00
N GLY A 351 -10.69 16.40 -4.69
CA GLY A 351 -9.28 16.20 -4.38
C GLY A 351 -9.12 15.49 -3.04
N ILE A 352 -9.72 16.07 -2.00
CA ILE A 352 -9.76 15.51 -0.64
C ILE A 352 -11.19 15.59 -0.10
N THR A 353 -11.68 14.49 0.47
CA THR A 353 -12.97 14.41 1.15
C THR A 353 -12.78 14.04 2.61
N LEU A 354 -13.47 14.74 3.52
CA LEU A 354 -13.38 14.57 4.97
C LEU A 354 -14.75 14.24 5.56
N THR A 355 -14.82 13.16 6.33
CA THR A 355 -15.97 12.89 7.20
C THR A 355 -15.70 13.21 8.68
N GLU A 356 -14.46 13.62 9.01
CA GLU A 356 -14.09 14.15 10.33
C GLU A 356 -12.92 15.14 10.25
N GLY A 357 -12.86 16.02 11.24
CA GLY A 357 -11.99 17.19 11.26
C GLY A 357 -10.55 17.01 11.73
N HIS A 358 -10.11 15.81 12.10
CA HIS A 358 -8.77 15.62 12.67
C HIS A 358 -7.65 15.49 11.62
N VAL A 359 -7.64 16.37 10.60
CA VAL A 359 -6.70 16.27 9.47
C VAL A 359 -5.88 17.55 9.30
N TYR A 360 -4.57 17.40 9.09
CA TYR A 360 -3.70 18.48 8.62
C TYR A 360 -3.48 18.32 7.11
N ILE A 361 -3.88 19.33 6.33
CA ILE A 361 -3.76 19.34 4.87
C ILE A 361 -2.79 20.45 4.48
N ASN A 362 -1.51 20.11 4.29
CA ASN A 362 -0.49 21.14 4.05
C ASN A 362 0.38 20.89 2.83
N ASN A 363 0.70 21.98 2.13
CA ASN A 363 1.68 21.99 1.05
C ASN A 363 1.34 21.07 -0.15
N ASN A 364 0.06 20.84 -0.42
CA ASN A 364 -0.39 20.00 -1.52
C ASN A 364 -0.72 20.82 -2.78
N ILE A 365 -0.56 20.21 -3.96
CA ILE A 365 -1.22 20.65 -5.20
C ILE A 365 -2.47 19.82 -5.36
N ILE A 366 -3.64 20.46 -5.46
CA ILE A 366 -4.94 19.80 -5.52
C ILE A 366 -5.74 20.37 -6.67
N PHE A 367 -6.22 19.51 -7.56
CA PHE A 367 -7.08 19.91 -8.66
C PHE A 367 -7.89 18.72 -9.18
N LEU A 368 -8.76 19.00 -10.15
CA LEU A 368 -9.60 18.01 -10.80
C LEU A 368 -9.38 18.10 -12.31
N THR A 369 -9.05 16.98 -12.97
CA THR A 369 -9.20 16.86 -14.42
C THR A 369 -10.67 16.80 -14.81
N GLY A 370 -11.00 17.09 -16.09
CA GLY A 370 -12.38 17.08 -16.59
C GLY A 370 -13.23 18.29 -16.18
N GLY A 371 -13.20 18.71 -14.92
CA GLY A 371 -13.78 19.97 -14.42
C GLY A 371 -15.26 20.20 -14.74
N SER A 372 -16.01 19.16 -15.10
CA SER A 372 -17.40 19.26 -15.55
C SER A 372 -18.40 18.57 -14.63
N ALA A 373 -17.94 17.87 -13.59
CA ALA A 373 -18.82 17.20 -12.66
C ALA A 373 -19.67 18.22 -11.89
N MET A 374 -20.91 17.86 -11.57
CA MET A 374 -21.82 18.74 -10.83
C MET A 374 -21.31 19.08 -9.41
N ASN A 375 -20.54 18.16 -8.82
CA ASN A 375 -19.97 18.26 -7.47
C ASN A 375 -18.44 18.13 -7.54
N SER A 376 -17.79 19.16 -8.07
CA SER A 376 -16.33 19.24 -8.23
C SER A 376 -15.69 20.11 -7.14
N PHE A 377 -15.12 19.46 -6.13
CA PHE A 377 -14.51 20.12 -4.97
C PHE A 377 -13.00 19.90 -4.89
N GLY A 378 -12.24 20.94 -4.53
CA GLY A 378 -10.83 20.75 -4.18
C GLY A 378 -10.70 19.97 -2.87
N ILE A 379 -11.28 20.55 -1.82
CA ILE A 379 -11.43 19.94 -0.49
C ILE A 379 -12.91 19.99 -0.12
N CYS A 380 -13.46 18.88 0.36
CA CYS A 380 -14.86 18.75 0.73
C CYS A 380 -15.02 18.16 2.12
N GLU A 381 -15.81 18.83 2.95
CA GLU A 381 -16.38 18.27 4.16
C GLU A 381 -17.72 17.60 3.85
N GLU A 382 -17.98 16.43 4.43
CA GLU A 382 -19.27 15.73 4.31
C GLU A 382 -20.18 15.95 5.51
N PHE A 383 -19.64 16.39 6.65
CA PHE A 383 -20.39 16.63 7.88
C PHE A 383 -19.89 17.88 8.59
N SER A 384 -20.77 18.52 9.37
CA SER A 384 -20.48 19.76 10.12
C SER A 384 -19.35 19.68 11.17
N ASP A 385 -18.89 18.49 11.52
CA ASP A 385 -17.74 18.26 12.42
C ASP A 385 -16.48 17.80 11.67
N SER A 386 -16.47 17.94 10.33
CA SER A 386 -15.37 17.54 9.45
C SER A 386 -14.30 18.61 9.24
N ASP A 387 -14.35 19.71 10.00
CA ASP A 387 -13.37 20.82 9.99
C ASP A 387 -11.92 20.32 10.13
N PRO A 388 -11.08 20.34 9.09
CA PRO A 388 -9.68 19.97 9.23
C PRO A 388 -8.99 20.85 10.29
N LEU A 389 -8.00 20.30 10.99
CA LEU A 389 -7.25 21.05 12.00
C LEU A 389 -6.47 22.21 11.38
N SER A 390 -5.97 22.03 10.15
CA SER A 390 -5.27 23.06 9.40
C SER A 390 -5.29 22.77 7.90
N VAL A 391 -5.43 23.84 7.12
CA VAL A 391 -5.32 23.83 5.66
C VAL A 391 -4.37 24.93 5.24
N ASP A 392 -3.06 24.64 5.27
CA ASP A 392 -2.03 25.64 5.01
C ASP A 392 -1.23 25.37 3.74
N ASN A 393 -0.97 26.45 3.00
CA ASN A 393 0.01 26.48 1.91
C ASN A 393 -0.29 25.51 0.76
N ASN A 394 -1.58 25.29 0.46
CA ASN A 394 -2.00 24.44 -0.64
C ASN A 394 -2.23 25.26 -1.91
N ALA A 395 -1.94 24.68 -3.07
CA ALA A 395 -2.38 25.20 -4.36
C ALA A 395 -3.62 24.43 -4.81
N VAL A 396 -4.80 25.04 -4.72
CA VAL A 396 -6.08 24.42 -5.06
C VAL A 396 -6.69 25.15 -6.24
N TYR A 397 -6.97 24.45 -7.34
CA TYR A 397 -7.44 25.08 -8.58
C TYR A 397 -8.26 24.13 -9.45
N ASN A 398 -8.89 24.68 -10.51
CA ASN A 398 -9.70 23.93 -11.48
C ASN A 398 -10.82 23.06 -10.86
N CYS A 399 -11.41 23.53 -9.76
CA CYS A 399 -12.54 22.87 -9.11
C CYS A 399 -13.83 23.61 -9.49
N ALA A 400 -14.67 23.01 -10.32
CA ALA A 400 -15.78 23.71 -10.95
C ALA A 400 -16.87 24.18 -10.00
N THR A 401 -17.09 23.45 -8.89
CA THR A 401 -18.08 23.83 -7.88
C THR A 401 -17.45 24.73 -6.83
N ALA A 402 -16.39 24.28 -6.16
CA ALA A 402 -15.67 25.09 -5.17
C ALA A 402 -14.24 24.58 -4.94
N LEU A 403 -13.34 25.47 -4.51
CA LEU A 403 -12.01 25.06 -4.03
C LEU A 403 -12.13 24.36 -2.67
N TYR A 404 -13.07 24.82 -1.85
CA TYR A 404 -13.37 24.28 -0.53
C TYR A 404 -14.88 24.27 -0.29
N ARG A 405 -15.43 23.18 0.23
CA ARG A 405 -16.82 23.08 0.70
C ARG A 405 -16.80 22.80 2.21
N ASP A 406 -17.40 23.71 2.96
CA ASP A 406 -17.71 23.61 4.39
C ASP A 406 -19.17 23.15 4.53
N ASP A 407 -19.41 22.13 5.36
CA ASP A 407 -20.74 21.50 5.55
C ASP A 407 -21.52 22.05 6.78
N ASP A 408 -21.19 23.26 7.27
CA ASP A 408 -21.85 23.82 8.46
C ASP A 408 -23.40 23.89 8.30
N TYR A 409 -24.08 23.01 9.04
CA TYR A 409 -25.44 22.44 8.86
C TYR A 409 -26.62 23.45 8.79
N ILE A 410 -26.39 24.75 8.91
CA ILE A 410 -27.44 25.76 9.14
C ILE A 410 -27.64 26.69 7.94
N PHE A 411 -26.68 26.77 7.04
CA PHE A 411 -26.84 27.47 5.76
C PHE A 411 -26.31 26.56 4.65
N TYR A 412 -27.20 26.10 3.78
CA TYR A 412 -26.90 25.34 2.57
C TYR A 412 -25.54 25.73 1.97
N ASP A 413 -24.57 24.82 2.11
CA ASP A 413 -23.26 24.77 1.48
C ASP A 413 -22.51 26.11 1.37
N ALA A 414 -21.63 26.39 2.34
CA ALA A 414 -20.69 27.47 2.21
C ALA A 414 -19.61 27.08 1.17
N TYR A 415 -19.90 27.37 -0.10
CA TYR A 415 -18.99 27.13 -1.21
C TYR A 415 -17.93 28.24 -1.30
N MET A 416 -16.67 27.86 -1.14
CA MET A 416 -15.52 28.77 -1.26
C MET A 416 -14.90 28.63 -2.65
N THR A 417 -15.09 29.63 -3.50
CA THR A 417 -14.62 29.59 -4.89
C THR A 417 -13.34 30.38 -5.13
N SER A 418 -12.86 31.12 -4.12
CA SER A 418 -11.69 31.98 -4.26
C SER A 418 -10.81 32.03 -3.02
N VAL A 419 -9.63 32.62 -3.19
CA VAL A 419 -8.63 32.82 -2.14
C VAL A 419 -8.32 34.31 -2.06
N ALA A 420 -8.37 34.89 -0.86
CA ALA A 420 -7.95 36.28 -0.61
C ALA A 420 -7.05 36.34 0.64
N GLY A 421 -5.98 37.13 0.57
CA GLY A 421 -5.02 37.24 1.68
C GLY A 421 -4.30 35.92 2.02
N GLY A 422 -4.30 34.95 1.09
CA GLY A 422 -3.71 33.63 1.32
C GLY A 422 -4.60 32.66 2.11
N ASN A 423 -5.90 32.92 2.22
CA ASN A 423 -6.85 31.95 2.78
C ASN A 423 -8.11 31.83 1.89
N PHE A 424 -8.85 30.73 2.02
CA PHE A 424 -10.17 30.60 1.41
C PHE A 424 -11.11 31.68 1.97
N VAL A 425 -11.99 32.19 1.11
CA VAL A 425 -12.96 33.21 1.48
C VAL A 425 -14.37 32.78 1.15
N ASN A 426 -15.27 33.16 2.04
CA ASN A 426 -16.72 32.98 1.94
C ASN A 426 -17.30 33.77 0.77
N ALA A 427 -18.56 33.47 0.43
CA ALA A 427 -19.27 34.15 -0.67
C ALA A 427 -19.39 35.68 -0.47
N ASP A 428 -19.29 36.17 0.77
CA ASP A 428 -19.27 37.59 1.12
C ASP A 428 -17.85 38.21 1.07
N GLY A 429 -16.83 37.41 0.75
CA GLY A 429 -15.42 37.80 0.73
C GLY A 429 -14.76 37.82 2.10
N GLY A 430 -15.45 37.40 3.16
CA GLY A 430 -14.87 37.23 4.49
C GLY A 430 -13.87 36.06 4.54
N PRO A 431 -12.79 36.16 5.33
CA PRO A 431 -11.87 35.04 5.52
C PRO A 431 -12.57 33.89 6.24
N MET A 432 -12.25 32.67 5.83
CA MET A 432 -12.67 31.46 6.54
C MET A 432 -12.14 31.47 7.97
N ILE A 433 -13.04 31.31 8.95
CA ILE A 433 -12.71 31.33 10.39
C ILE A 433 -12.26 29.94 10.85
N ARG A 434 -12.83 28.89 10.25
CA ARG A 434 -12.54 27.48 10.49
C ARG A 434 -12.62 26.75 9.15
N PRO A 435 -11.65 25.90 8.80
CA PRO A 435 -10.41 25.59 9.51
C PRO A 435 -9.41 26.76 9.56
N THR A 436 -8.37 26.66 10.40
CA THR A 436 -7.26 27.61 10.32
C THR A 436 -6.49 27.38 9.01
N GLY A 437 -6.25 28.44 8.24
CA GLY A 437 -5.60 28.33 6.94
C GLY A 437 -4.82 29.59 6.56
N HIS A 438 -3.61 29.40 6.06
CA HIS A 438 -2.71 30.47 5.63
C HIS A 438 -1.88 30.04 4.40
N GLY A 439 -1.53 31.00 3.55
CA GLY A 439 -0.67 30.75 2.37
C GLY A 439 -1.30 29.93 1.25
N ASN A 440 -2.61 29.65 1.30
CA ASN A 440 -3.31 28.95 0.22
C ASN A 440 -3.30 29.79 -1.07
N LEU A 441 -3.31 29.12 -2.21
CA LEU A 441 -3.25 29.71 -3.54
C LEU A 441 -4.38 29.16 -4.42
N ASN A 442 -5.10 30.03 -5.12
CA ASN A 442 -5.94 29.66 -6.26
C ASN A 442 -5.25 30.07 -7.57
N VAL A 443 -4.17 29.37 -7.90
CA VAL A 443 -3.41 29.61 -9.13
C VAL A 443 -3.21 28.28 -9.84
N ASN A 444 -3.39 28.27 -11.16
CA ASN A 444 -3.01 27.11 -11.95
C ASN A 444 -1.47 26.97 -11.90
N PRO A 445 -0.92 25.89 -11.33
CA PRO A 445 0.51 25.66 -11.27
C PRO A 445 1.11 25.27 -12.63
N TYR A 446 0.31 25.14 -13.69
CA TYR A 446 0.74 24.62 -15.00
C TYR A 446 1.45 23.27 -14.85
N VAL A 447 0.87 22.34 -14.09
CA VAL A 447 1.42 20.98 -13.99
C VAL A 447 1.19 20.21 -15.28
N ASN A 448 2.10 19.30 -15.60
CA ASN A 448 1.87 18.32 -16.64
C ASN A 448 0.82 17.31 -16.18
N VAL A 449 -0.37 17.30 -16.77
CA VAL A 449 -1.50 16.42 -16.38
C VAL A 449 -1.22 14.92 -16.51
N SER A 450 -0.16 14.50 -17.22
CA SER A 450 0.23 13.10 -17.28
C SER A 450 1.06 12.66 -16.08
N THR A 451 1.92 13.53 -15.55
CA THR A 451 2.85 13.20 -14.44
C THR A 451 2.55 13.94 -13.13
N LEU A 452 1.72 14.96 -13.20
CA LEU A 452 1.44 15.96 -12.16
C LEU A 452 2.67 16.77 -11.71
N ALA A 453 3.74 16.77 -12.51
CA ALA A 453 4.94 17.55 -12.24
C ALA A 453 4.78 19.02 -12.62
N CYS A 454 5.40 19.92 -11.85
CA CYS A 454 5.53 21.33 -12.20
C CYS A 454 6.27 21.49 -13.54
N THR A 455 5.98 22.57 -14.26
CA THR A 455 6.62 22.90 -15.53
C THR A 455 7.46 24.18 -15.41
N SER A 456 8.17 24.53 -16.48
CA SER A 456 8.89 25.80 -16.55
C SER A 456 7.98 27.02 -16.35
N SER A 457 6.70 26.91 -16.71
CA SER A 457 5.67 27.95 -16.53
C SER A 457 5.04 28.00 -15.13
N THR A 458 5.38 27.07 -14.23
CA THR A 458 4.82 27.07 -12.87
C THR A 458 5.13 28.39 -12.14
N PRO A 459 4.14 29.04 -11.49
CA PRO A 459 4.36 30.31 -10.80
C PRO A 459 5.37 30.18 -9.65
N LEU A 460 6.15 31.23 -9.40
CA LEU A 460 7.13 31.25 -8.30
C LEU A 460 6.48 31.01 -6.93
N SER A 461 5.24 31.46 -6.74
CA SER A 461 4.47 31.18 -5.51
C SER A 461 4.26 29.68 -5.26
N VAL A 462 4.31 28.84 -6.30
CA VAL A 462 4.23 27.38 -6.18
C VAL A 462 5.64 26.78 -6.12
N LYS A 463 6.58 27.24 -6.96
CA LYS A 463 7.97 26.74 -6.99
C LYS A 463 8.74 27.00 -5.70
N GLN A 464 8.46 28.11 -5.02
CA GLN A 464 9.21 28.63 -3.87
C GLN A 464 8.31 28.93 -2.67
N GLY A 465 7.01 28.64 -2.76
CA GLY A 465 6.08 28.87 -1.66
C GLY A 465 6.01 27.73 -0.67
N GLY A 466 6.65 26.60 -0.95
CA GLY A 466 6.51 25.38 -0.18
C GLY A 466 7.03 25.45 1.25
N LYS A 467 6.35 24.73 2.15
CA LYS A 467 6.80 24.57 3.54
C LYS A 467 7.99 23.63 3.59
N ASN A 468 9.03 23.99 4.35
CA ASN A 468 10.15 23.09 4.61
C ASN A 468 9.70 21.94 5.52
N LEU A 469 9.67 20.72 4.99
CA LEU A 469 9.37 19.50 5.74
C LEU A 469 10.58 18.56 5.84
N SER A 470 11.81 19.11 5.86
CA SER A 470 13.06 18.34 5.91
C SER A 470 13.18 17.38 7.10
N ALA A 471 12.35 17.56 8.13
CA ALA A 471 12.26 16.64 9.27
C ALA A 471 11.53 15.33 8.92
N LEU A 472 10.71 15.32 7.87
CA LEU A 472 9.95 14.15 7.41
C LEU A 472 10.64 13.45 6.24
N PHE A 473 11.11 14.21 5.25
CA PHE A 473 11.78 13.68 4.06
C PHE A 473 12.68 14.74 3.43
N THR A 474 13.61 14.36 2.55
CA THR A 474 14.55 15.32 1.93
C THR A 474 14.61 15.25 0.41
N THR A 475 13.90 14.31 -0.21
CA THR A 475 13.88 14.12 -1.67
C THR A 475 12.46 14.15 -2.20
N ASP A 476 12.27 14.61 -3.44
CA ASP A 476 11.01 14.54 -4.15
C ASP A 476 10.69 13.11 -4.64
N ILE A 477 9.57 12.94 -5.36
CA ILE A 477 9.14 11.63 -5.84
C ILE A 477 10.07 11.00 -6.90
N ASN A 478 10.91 11.81 -7.56
CA ASN A 478 11.93 11.34 -8.50
C ASN A 478 13.29 11.08 -7.81
N GLY A 479 13.38 11.28 -6.49
CA GLY A 479 14.62 11.15 -5.73
C GLY A 479 15.52 12.39 -5.78
N ASN A 480 15.08 13.52 -6.34
CA ASN A 480 15.84 14.76 -6.34
C ASN A 480 15.83 15.39 -4.94
N THR A 481 16.97 15.88 -4.46
CA THR A 481 17.04 16.61 -3.18
C THR A 481 16.20 17.88 -3.25
N ARG A 482 15.35 18.10 -2.26
CA ARG A 482 14.57 19.34 -2.15
C ARG A 482 15.42 20.51 -1.66
N THR A 483 15.26 21.67 -2.28
CA THR A 483 16.04 22.88 -2.01
C THR A 483 15.16 23.94 -1.35
N VAL A 484 15.73 24.72 -0.43
CA VAL A 484 15.00 25.81 0.23
C VAL A 484 15.06 27.07 -0.63
N PRO A 485 13.92 27.76 -0.86
CA PRO A 485 12.57 27.41 -0.42
C PRO A 485 11.96 26.28 -1.26
N TRP A 486 11.24 25.36 -0.60
CA TRP A 486 10.67 24.17 -1.24
C TRP A 486 9.56 24.53 -2.23
N SER A 487 9.27 23.63 -3.16
CA SER A 487 8.04 23.65 -3.95
C SER A 487 6.84 23.10 -3.17
N ILE A 488 5.63 23.52 -3.57
CA ILE A 488 4.36 22.89 -3.18
C ILE A 488 4.17 21.61 -4.04
N GLY A 489 3.58 20.54 -3.48
CA GLY A 489 3.31 19.28 -4.19
C GLY A 489 4.48 18.29 -4.16
N ALA A 490 4.39 17.21 -4.95
CA ALA A 490 5.26 16.03 -4.83
C ALA A 490 6.62 16.13 -5.56
N PHE A 491 6.78 17.12 -6.41
CA PHE A 491 7.97 17.30 -7.26
C PHE A 491 8.77 18.51 -6.81
N GLU A 492 10.09 18.41 -6.85
CA GLU A 492 10.96 19.59 -6.82
C GLU A 492 10.88 20.30 -8.19
N SER A 493 10.91 21.63 -8.19
CA SER A 493 10.66 22.45 -9.38
C SER A 493 11.83 23.37 -9.75
N ASP A 494 13.01 23.17 -9.16
CA ASP A 494 14.18 24.03 -9.33
C ASP A 494 14.86 23.93 -10.71
#